data_AF-F5LJK2-F1
#
_entry.id   AF-F5LJK2-F1
#
_cell.length_a   1.000
_cell.length_b   1.000
_cell.length_c   1.000
_cell.angle_alpha   90.00
_cell.angle_beta   90.00
_cell.angle_gamma   90.00
#
_symmetry.space_group_name_H-M   'P 1'
#
loop_
_entity.id
_entity.type
_entity.pdbx_description
1 polymer ?
#
loop_
_entity_poly.entity_id
_entity_poly.type
_entity_poly.pdbx_seq_one_letter_code
_entity_poly.pdbx_strand_id
1 'polypeptide(L)'
;MKSGYGNVKLYAKNTGTASFRVEVKYNGTSNKVIFNQTVENGKPAVEVINNNNNPSVPAGDYTVTIYGGSGLPKGEVVLKSSDTPW
;
A
#
# COMPACT_ATOMS: atom_id res chain seq x y z
N MET A 1 -14.80 -20.13 -4.63
CA MET A 1 -14.38 -19.19 -3.57
C MET A 1 -12.87 -19.08 -3.62
N LYS A 2 -12.29 -17.88 -3.80
CA LYS A 2 -10.84 -17.69 -3.72
C LYS A 2 -10.44 -17.77 -2.24
N SER A 3 -10.03 -18.96 -1.78
CA SER A 3 -9.54 -19.16 -0.42
C SER A 3 -8.01 -19.05 -0.44
N GLY A 4 -7.49 -18.01 0.19
CA GLY A 4 -6.06 -17.74 0.28
C GLY A 4 -5.81 -16.40 0.94
N TYR A 5 -4.66 -16.25 1.57
CA TYR A 5 -4.25 -15.01 2.20
C TYR A 5 -3.28 -14.27 1.28
N GLY A 6 -3.62 -13.04 0.91
CA GLY A 6 -2.76 -12.22 0.07
C GLY A 6 -1.47 -11.83 0.80
N ASN A 7 -0.44 -11.52 0.04
CA ASN A 7 0.70 -10.76 0.52
C ASN A 7 0.70 -9.42 -0.20
N VAL A 8 0.56 -8.32 0.55
CA VAL A 8 0.74 -6.98 -0.01
C VAL A 8 1.94 -6.37 0.71
N LYS A 9 2.89 -5.87 -0.08
CA LYS A 9 4.01 -5.06 0.36
C LYS A 9 3.78 -3.63 -0.12
N LEU A 10 3.80 -2.68 0.80
CA LEU A 10 3.92 -1.27 0.46
C LEU A 10 5.40 -0.92 0.42
N TYR A 11 5.87 -0.46 -0.75
CA TYR A 11 7.14 0.25 -0.90
C TYR A 11 6.81 1.65 -1.43
N ALA A 12 7.11 2.69 -0.65
CA ALA A 12 6.85 4.07 -1.07
C ALA A 12 8.03 4.98 -0.73
N LYS A 13 8.55 5.68 -1.73
CA LYS A 13 9.64 6.65 -1.60
C LYS A 13 9.13 8.04 -1.97
N ASN A 14 9.40 9.02 -1.13
CA ASN A 14 9.10 10.42 -1.44
C ASN A 14 10.34 11.10 -2.04
N THR A 15 10.20 11.55 -3.28
CA THR A 15 11.22 12.34 -4.01
C THR A 15 10.78 13.78 -4.24
N GLY A 16 9.58 14.15 -3.77
CA GLY A 16 9.02 15.49 -3.86
C GLY A 16 9.35 16.34 -2.63
N THR A 17 8.76 17.53 -2.55
CA THR A 17 9.05 18.51 -1.49
C THR A 17 8.10 18.45 -0.29
N ALA A 18 6.93 17.83 -0.45
CA ALA A 18 5.90 17.70 0.58
C ALA A 18 5.62 16.24 0.91
N SER A 19 5.26 15.95 2.17
CA SER A 19 4.81 14.62 2.57
C SER A 19 3.50 14.26 1.88
N PHE A 20 3.31 12.97 1.61
CA PHE A 20 2.04 12.42 1.14
C PHE A 20 1.63 11.23 2.01
N ARG A 21 0.37 10.82 1.92
CA ARG A 21 -0.16 9.66 2.62
C ARG A 21 -0.64 8.62 1.62
N VAL A 22 -0.32 7.35 1.86
CA VAL A 22 -0.82 6.21 1.10
C VAL A 22 -1.76 5.41 1.97
N GLU A 23 -2.97 5.21 1.49
CA GLU A 23 -3.95 4.31 2.08
C GLU A 23 -4.26 3.16 1.11
N VAL A 24 -4.26 1.94 1.63
CA VAL A 24 -4.69 0.76 0.88
C VAL A 24 -5.82 0.10 1.64
N LYS A 25 -6.97 -0.05 0.98
CA LYS A 25 -8.20 -0.53 1.60
C LYS A 25 -8.78 -1.70 0.81
N TYR A 26 -9.18 -2.76 1.51
CA TYR A 26 -9.91 -3.88 0.93
C TYR A 26 -11.35 -3.46 0.63
N ASN A 27 -11.82 -3.71 -0.60
CA ASN A 27 -13.15 -3.29 -1.05
C ASN A 27 -14.27 -4.30 -0.71
N GLY A 28 -13.95 -5.41 -0.04
CA GLY A 28 -14.97 -6.38 0.39
C GLY A 28 -15.76 -5.92 1.62
N THR A 29 -16.52 -6.85 2.21
CA THR A 29 -17.55 -6.59 3.23
C THR A 29 -17.09 -5.85 4.49
N SER A 30 -15.79 -5.81 4.79
CA SER A 30 -15.26 -5.17 5.99
C SER A 30 -14.62 -3.80 5.76
N ASN A 31 -14.46 -3.32 4.51
CA ASN A 31 -13.81 -2.04 4.22
C ASN A 31 -12.46 -1.88 4.96
N LYS A 32 -11.74 -2.99 5.15
CA LYS A 32 -10.58 -3.08 6.04
C LYS A 32 -9.40 -2.29 5.47
N VAL A 33 -8.82 -1.40 6.27
CA VAL A 33 -7.57 -0.71 5.93
C VAL A 33 -6.39 -1.66 6.13
N ILE A 34 -5.61 -1.88 5.08
CA ILE A 34 -4.39 -2.71 5.08
C ILE A 34 -3.16 -1.87 5.39
N PHE A 35 -3.08 -0.67 4.80
CA PHE A 35 -2.02 0.31 5.04
C PHE A 35 -2.63 1.70 5.17
N ASN A 36 -2.06 2.49 6.06
CA ASN A 36 -2.29 3.92 6.16
C ASN A 36 -0.98 4.56 6.63
N GLN A 37 -0.16 5.01 5.69
CA GLN A 37 1.22 5.42 5.95
C GLN A 37 1.48 6.81 5.42
N THR A 38 2.11 7.64 6.23
CA THR A 38 2.68 8.92 5.81
C THR A 38 4.09 8.69 5.29
N VAL A 39 4.38 9.20 4.10
CA VAL A 39 5.70 9.13 3.45
C VAL A 39 6.30 10.52 3.48
N GLU A 40 7.18 10.74 4.45
CA GLU A 40 7.85 12.02 4.67
C GLU A 40 8.88 12.34 3.59
N ASN A 41 8.99 13.61 3.22
CA ASN A 41 10.07 14.09 2.36
C ASN A 41 11.42 13.99 3.10
N GLY A 42 12.48 13.62 2.38
CA GLY A 42 13.85 13.58 2.89
C GLY A 42 14.14 12.39 3.80
N LYS A 43 13.19 11.46 3.95
CA LYS A 43 13.35 10.22 4.72
C LYS A 43 13.58 9.03 3.79
N PRO A 44 14.14 7.92 4.33
CA PRO A 44 14.18 6.64 3.62
C PRO A 44 12.79 6.18 3.16
N ALA A 45 12.76 5.25 2.20
CA ALA A 45 11.51 4.66 1.74
C ALA A 45 10.78 3.95 2.89
N VAL A 46 9.45 4.07 2.90
CA VAL A 46 8.59 3.32 3.80
C VAL A 46 8.41 1.92 3.21
N GLU A 47 8.76 0.89 3.98
CA GLU A 47 8.53 -0.51 3.66
C GLU A 47 7.68 -1.18 4.73
N VAL A 48 6.48 -1.63 4.33
CA VAL A 48 5.59 -2.37 5.23
C VAL A 48 5.09 -3.62 4.52
N ILE A 49 5.22 -4.76 5.19
CA ILE A 49 4.72 -6.06 4.71
C ILE A 49 3.61 -6.49 5.65
N ASN A 50 2.37 -6.54 5.13
CA ASN A 50 1.24 -7.04 5.91
C ASN A 50 1.03 -8.54 5.61
N ASN A 51 1.87 -9.39 6.21
CA ASN A 51 1.66 -10.84 6.33
C ASN A 51 2.71 -11.57 7.22
N ASN A 52 3.59 -10.87 7.94
CA ASN A 52 4.78 -11.54 8.48
C ASN A 52 4.51 -12.54 9.62
N ASN A 53 3.34 -12.50 10.29
CA ASN A 53 3.03 -13.40 11.42
C ASN A 53 1.55 -13.82 11.59
N ASN A 54 0.59 -13.18 10.91
CA ASN A 54 -0.83 -13.58 10.95
C ASN A 54 -1.54 -13.10 9.67
N PRO A 55 -1.89 -13.99 8.74
CA PRO A 55 -2.41 -13.57 7.46
C PRO A 55 -3.78 -12.93 7.61
N SER A 56 -3.81 -11.61 7.43
CA SER A 56 -5.01 -10.81 7.63
C SER A 56 -5.47 -10.07 6.37
N VAL A 57 -4.79 -10.30 5.25
CA VAL A 57 -5.04 -9.67 3.96
C VAL A 57 -6.00 -10.56 3.15
N PRO A 58 -7.26 -10.15 2.95
CA PRO A 58 -8.23 -10.95 2.21
C PRO A 58 -7.86 -11.11 0.72
N ALA A 59 -8.35 -12.14 0.05
CA ALA A 59 -8.30 -12.15 -1.42
C ALA A 59 -9.41 -11.25 -1.99
N GLY A 60 -9.10 -10.43 -2.99
CA GLY A 60 -10.08 -9.62 -3.72
C GLY A 60 -9.54 -8.26 -4.14
N ASP A 61 -10.46 -7.33 -4.38
CA ASP A 61 -10.12 -6.02 -4.91
C ASP A 61 -9.74 -5.02 -3.83
N TYR A 62 -8.81 -4.14 -4.17
CA TYR A 62 -8.26 -3.13 -3.29
C TYR A 62 -8.30 -1.76 -3.95
N THR A 63 -8.55 -0.74 -3.15
CA THR A 63 -8.37 0.65 -3.54
C THR A 63 -7.08 1.18 -2.93
N VAL A 64 -6.22 1.74 -3.77
CA VAL A 64 -5.04 2.50 -3.34
C VAL A 64 -5.35 3.97 -3.52
N THR A 65 -5.37 4.71 -2.42
CA THR A 65 -5.60 6.16 -2.42
C THR A 65 -4.34 6.87 -1.97
N ILE A 66 -3.88 7.83 -2.79
CA ILE A 66 -2.75 8.69 -2.46
C ILE A 66 -3.28 10.10 -2.18
N TYR A 67 -3.04 10.56 -0.96
CA TYR A 67 -3.37 11.92 -0.53
C TYR A 67 -2.09 12.74 -0.59
N GLY A 68 -1.97 13.59 -1.61
CA GLY A 68 -0.94 14.63 -1.59
C GLY A 68 -1.38 15.73 -0.63
N GLY A 69 -0.49 16.18 0.24
CA GLY A 69 -0.76 17.28 1.16
C GLY A 69 -0.99 18.60 0.41
N SER A 70 -0.06 19.54 0.54
CA SER A 70 -0.11 20.80 -0.22
C SER A 70 0.30 20.65 -1.69
N GLY A 71 0.92 19.52 -2.06
CA GLY A 71 1.32 19.21 -3.44
C GLY A 71 0.55 18.03 -4.01
N LEU A 72 0.32 18.05 -5.34
CA LEU A 72 -0.25 16.90 -6.05
C LEU A 72 0.82 15.79 -6.13
N PRO A 73 0.53 14.58 -5.62
CA PRO A 73 1.47 13.49 -5.69
C PRO A 73 1.56 13.02 -7.14
N LYS A 74 2.78 12.84 -7.65
CA LYS A 74 3.05 12.17 -8.92
C LYS A 74 3.84 10.91 -8.61
N GLY A 75 3.44 9.79 -9.19
CA GLY A 75 4.10 8.52 -8.93
C GLY A 75 3.66 7.44 -9.89
N GLU A 76 4.40 6.34 -9.86
CA GLU A 76 4.11 5.12 -10.59
C GLU A 76 3.65 4.06 -9.58
N VAL A 77 2.58 3.34 -9.91
CA VAL A 77 2.11 2.19 -9.13
C VAL A 77 2.51 0.93 -9.87
N VAL A 78 3.44 0.16 -9.30
CA VAL A 78 3.86 -1.13 -9.85
C VAL A 78 3.10 -2.25 -9.14
N LEU A 79 2.25 -2.94 -9.89
CA LEU A 79 1.54 -4.14 -9.41
C LEU A 79 2.19 -5.38 -10.03
N LYS A 80 2.84 -6.20 -9.20
CA LYS A 80 3.40 -7.50 -9.60
C LYS A 80 2.43 -8.63 -9.23
N SER A 81 2.41 -9.70 -10.02
CA SER A 81 1.71 -10.94 -9.65
C SER A 81 2.33 -11.55 -8.39
N SER A 82 1.55 -12.26 -7.58
CA SER A 82 1.99 -12.79 -6.29
C SER A 82 3.09 -13.85 -6.38
N ASP A 83 3.27 -14.46 -7.55
CA ASP A 83 4.31 -15.43 -7.88
C ASP A 83 5.60 -14.79 -8.44
N THR A 84 5.63 -13.46 -8.61
CA THR A 84 6.79 -12.73 -9.13
C THR A 84 7.66 -12.20 -7.98
N PRO A 85 8.96 -12.56 -7.91
CA PRO A 85 9.87 -12.04 -6.89
C PRO A 85 10.00 -10.50 -6.93
N TRP A 86 10.12 -9.90 -5.74
CA TRP A 86 10.27 -8.44 -5.58
C TRP A 86 11.68 -7.97 -5.85
#